data_AF-A0A1H2GZM1-F1
#
_entry.id   AF-A0A1H2GZM1-F1
#
_cell.length_a   1.000
_cell.length_b   1.000
_cell.length_c   1.000
_cell.angle_alpha   90.00
_cell.angle_beta   90.00
_cell.angle_gamma   90.00
#
_symmetry.space_group_name_H-M   'P 1'
#
loop_
_entity.id
_entity.type
_entity.pdbx_description
1 polymer ?
#
loop_
_entity_poly.entity_id
_entity_poly.type
_entity_poly.pdbx_seq_one_letter_code
_entity_poly.pdbx_strand_id
1 'polypeptide(L)'
;MAPVIISIAAGLGMIFGILGGVFISLSKVKLPAWPHAKHVSFADSTPTVPKTFEDVSKVASELDSWRRDLNEKNEKSLSLDAELARREEIIRAEREALDKEKDRLAQVQKDMESRLIKIRESEAPRLEELAGLYKTMKPDSAIDLMRALPSEQVTKILSTSAMDRKVQAKLLSLWVSKYPGDKAIVAQITNDLVRTTKDSTSDGSGSNAP
;
A
#
# COMPACT_ATOMS: atom_id res chain seq x y z
N MET A 1 -2.12 -11.83 -32.56
CA MET A 1 -2.33 -11.00 -31.36
C MET A 1 -1.32 -11.35 -30.29
N ALA A 2 -0.11 -10.79 -30.41
CA ALA A 2 0.91 -10.86 -29.36
C ALA A 2 0.28 -10.62 -27.97
N PRO A 3 0.78 -11.26 -26.90
CA PRO A 3 0.30 -10.92 -25.57
C PRO A 3 0.57 -9.43 -25.38
N VAL A 4 -0.51 -8.67 -25.28
CA VAL A 4 -0.46 -7.30 -24.79
C VAL A 4 -0.20 -7.46 -23.30
N ILE A 5 1.08 -7.63 -22.98
CA ILE A 5 1.61 -7.38 -21.65
C ILE A 5 1.30 -5.90 -21.43
N ILE A 6 0.17 -5.63 -20.79
CA ILE A 6 -0.12 -4.31 -20.25
C ILE A 6 0.94 -4.13 -19.17
N SER A 7 2.01 -3.47 -19.59
CA SER A 7 3.10 -3.01 -18.77
C SER A 7 2.53 -2.04 -17.73
N ILE A 8 2.03 -2.58 -16.63
CA ILE A 8 1.82 -1.84 -15.37
C ILE A 8 3.18 -1.80 -14.67
N ALA A 9 4.17 -1.22 -15.34
CA ALA A 9 5.50 -0.96 -14.83
C ALA A 9 5.81 0.54 -14.99
N ALA A 10 4.83 1.39 -14.68
CA ALA A 10 4.98 2.84 -14.68
C ALA A 10 3.99 3.48 -13.69
N GLY A 11 3.86 2.92 -12.48
CA GLY A 11 2.92 3.44 -11.49
C GLY A 11 3.24 3.16 -10.02
N LEU A 12 4.40 2.56 -9.73
CA LEU A 12 4.85 2.26 -8.37
C LEU A 12 6.22 2.90 -8.05
N GLY A 13 6.57 3.97 -8.77
CA GLY A 13 7.79 4.75 -8.54
C GLY A 13 7.55 6.10 -7.84
N MET A 14 6.34 6.38 -7.37
CA MET A 14 5.99 7.74 -6.89
C MET A 14 5.14 7.78 -5.62
N ILE A 15 5.15 6.72 -4.79
CA ILE A 15 4.55 6.76 -3.44
C ILE A 15 5.61 6.59 -2.32
N PHE A 16 6.84 6.22 -2.66
CA PHE A 16 7.99 6.26 -1.74
C PHE A 16 8.71 7.62 -1.68
N GLY A 17 8.19 8.65 -2.35
CA GLY A 17 8.81 9.99 -2.39
C GLY A 17 8.46 10.92 -1.22
N ILE A 18 7.36 10.64 -0.49
CA ILE A 18 6.84 11.60 0.52
C ILE A 18 7.18 11.17 1.96
N LEU A 19 7.41 9.89 2.22
CA LEU A 19 7.82 9.39 3.55
C LEU A 19 9.34 9.20 3.71
N GLY A 20 10.11 9.18 2.62
CA GLY A 20 11.59 9.10 2.65
C GLY A 20 12.29 10.47 2.73
N GLY A 21 11.55 11.58 2.65
CA GLY A 21 12.10 12.94 2.56
C GLY A 21 12.53 13.57 3.88
N VAL A 22 12.23 12.96 5.03
CA VAL A 22 12.55 13.54 6.35
C VAL A 22 13.85 12.99 6.95
N PHE A 23 14.43 11.91 6.40
CA PHE A 23 15.62 11.29 7.01
C PHE A 23 16.98 11.77 6.47
N ILE A 24 17.02 12.50 5.35
CA ILE A 24 18.29 12.92 4.71
C ILE A 24 18.71 14.37 5.08
N SER A 25 18.01 15.03 6.01
CA SER A 25 18.34 16.42 6.43
C SER A 25 18.84 16.57 7.87
N LEU A 26 19.40 15.51 8.47
CA LEU A 26 20.11 15.59 9.75
C LEU A 26 21.63 15.36 9.63
N SER A 27 22.11 14.79 8.52
CA SER A 27 23.55 14.54 8.29
C SER A 27 24.34 15.77 7.82
N LYS A 28 23.68 16.90 7.54
CA LYS A 28 24.32 18.20 7.21
C LYS A 28 24.16 19.28 8.28
N VAL A 29 23.64 18.94 9.45
CA VAL A 29 23.81 19.81 10.61
C VAL A 29 25.28 19.69 10.99
N LYS A 30 26.09 20.70 10.64
CA LYS A 30 27.38 20.93 11.28
C LYS A 30 27.07 21.03 12.77
N LEU A 31 27.22 19.91 13.48
CA LEU A 31 27.27 19.92 14.94
C LEU A 31 28.26 21.03 15.28
N PRO A 32 27.86 22.09 16.00
CA PRO A 32 28.83 23.06 16.48
C PRO A 32 29.84 22.22 17.23
N ALA A 33 31.11 22.27 16.78
CA ALA A 33 32.20 21.59 17.43
C ALA A 33 32.00 21.87 18.92
N TRP A 34 31.76 20.80 19.70
CA TRP A 34 31.67 20.94 21.15
C TRP A 34 32.85 21.81 21.53
N PRO A 35 32.63 23.01 22.09
CA PRO A 35 33.73 23.86 22.48
C PRO A 35 34.56 22.94 23.36
N HIS A 36 35.78 22.62 22.89
CA HIS A 36 36.72 21.80 23.62
C HIS A 36 36.59 22.26 25.05
N ALA A 37 36.19 21.33 25.93
CA ALA A 37 35.99 21.60 27.33
C ALA A 37 37.19 22.44 27.71
N LYS A 38 36.97 23.77 27.87
CA LYS A 38 38.03 24.65 28.31
C LYS A 38 38.40 23.96 29.58
N HIS A 39 39.62 23.42 29.62
CA HIS A 39 40.20 22.96 30.85
C HIS A 39 40.00 24.16 31.75
N VAL A 40 39.01 24.05 32.64
CA VAL A 40 38.86 24.99 33.73
C VAL A 40 40.08 24.60 34.52
N SER A 41 41.19 25.24 34.20
CA SER A 41 42.27 25.41 35.12
C SER A 41 41.56 26.03 36.32
N PHE A 42 41.16 25.17 37.25
CA PHE A 42 41.23 25.49 38.65
C PHE A 42 42.69 25.89 38.86
N ALA A 43 43.01 27.13 38.49
CA ALA A 43 44.05 27.84 39.18
C ALA A 43 43.68 27.65 40.65
N ASP A 44 44.60 27.13 41.43
CA ASP A 44 44.56 27.09 42.89
C ASP A 44 44.37 28.53 43.41
N SER A 45 43.17 29.08 43.24
CA SER A 45 42.64 30.12 44.08
C SER A 45 42.32 29.41 45.38
N THR A 46 43.36 29.21 46.17
CA THR A 46 43.21 28.98 47.61
C THR A 46 42.14 29.98 48.07
N PRO A 47 41.03 29.52 48.68
CA PRO A 47 39.93 30.40 49.01
C PRO A 47 40.47 31.49 49.91
N THR A 48 40.56 32.71 49.37
CA THR A 48 41.01 33.87 50.13
C THR A 48 40.00 34.05 51.25
N VAL A 49 40.41 33.68 52.47
CA VAL A 49 39.56 33.84 53.65
C VAL A 49 39.15 35.31 53.69
N PRO A 50 37.84 35.63 53.65
CA PRO A 50 37.38 37.01 53.62
C PRO A 50 37.94 37.73 54.84
N LYS A 51 38.76 38.76 54.60
CA LYS A 51 39.50 39.46 55.66
C LYS A 51 38.65 40.54 56.33
N THR A 52 37.52 40.90 55.73
CA THR A 52 36.61 41.94 56.21
C THR A 52 35.16 41.45 56.22
N PHE A 53 34.33 42.04 57.08
CA PHE A 53 32.90 41.75 57.19
C PHE A 53 32.13 42.02 55.89
N GLU A 54 32.56 43.01 55.10
CA GLU A 54 31.97 43.31 53.79
C GLU A 54 32.21 42.20 52.77
N ASP A 55 33.38 41.56 52.77
CA ASP A 55 33.70 40.45 51.87
C ASP A 55 32.83 39.21 52.17
N VAL A 56 32.54 38.94 53.45
CA VAL A 56 31.62 37.86 53.86
C VAL A 56 30.21 38.14 53.34
N SER A 57 29.74 39.39 53.40
CA SER A 57 28.40 39.77 52.92
C SER A 57 28.26 39.62 51.40
N LYS A 58 29.31 39.94 50.63
CA LYS A 58 29.34 39.76 49.17
C LYS A 58 29.29 38.27 48.81
N VAL A 59 30.14 37.45 49.41
CA VAL A 59 30.15 36.00 49.19
C VAL A 59 28.81 35.36 49.56
N ALA A 60 28.16 35.79 50.64
CA ALA A 60 26.82 35.32 51.00
C ALA A 60 25.78 35.67 49.93
N SER A 61 25.81 36.91 49.40
CA SER A 61 24.91 37.34 48.34
C SER A 61 25.14 36.61 47.01
N GLU A 62 26.39 36.31 46.68
CA GLU A 62 26.76 35.53 45.50
C GLU A 62 26.27 34.08 45.64
N LEU A 63 26.48 33.45 46.81
CA LEU A 63 26.00 32.10 47.09
C LEU A 63 24.47 32.00 47.01
N ASP A 64 23.76 33.01 47.53
CA ASP A 64 22.30 33.08 47.43
C ASP A 64 21.82 33.23 45.97
N SER A 65 22.53 34.02 45.15
CA SER A 65 22.22 34.14 43.72
C SER A 65 22.45 32.83 42.97
N TRP A 66 23.56 32.13 43.23
CA TRP A 66 23.83 30.81 42.64
C TRP A 66 22.83 29.76 43.07
N ARG A 67 22.40 29.79 44.33
CA ARG A 67 21.36 28.88 44.83
C ARG A 67 20.03 29.12 44.10
N ARG A 68 19.65 30.37 43.86
CA ARG A 68 18.46 30.71 43.07
C ARG A 68 18.58 30.25 41.63
N ASP A 69 19.70 30.53 40.97
CA ASP A 69 19.97 30.09 39.61
C ASP A 69 19.94 28.56 39.46
N LEU A 70 20.51 27.83 40.43
CA LEU A 70 20.48 26.38 40.46
C LEU A 70 19.06 25.85 40.64
N ASN A 71 18.28 26.45 41.53
CA ASN A 71 16.88 26.07 41.73
C ASN A 71 16.06 26.33 40.46
N GLU A 72 16.21 27.49 39.82
CA GLU A 72 15.49 27.82 38.59
C GLU A 72 15.86 26.87 37.44
N LYS A 73 17.15 26.54 37.29
CA LYS A 73 17.60 25.55 36.31
C LYS A 73 17.05 24.15 36.60
N ASN A 74 17.01 23.76 37.87
CA ASN A 74 16.47 22.46 38.28
C ASN A 74 14.97 22.38 37.99
N GLU A 75 14.20 23.41 38.35
CA GLU A 75 12.76 23.49 38.03
C GLU A 75 12.51 23.44 36.52
N LYS A 76 13.31 24.15 35.72
CA LYS A 76 13.25 24.08 34.26
C LYS A 76 13.55 22.66 33.75
N SER A 77 14.59 22.01 34.26
CA SER A 77 14.92 20.63 33.87
C SER A 77 13.77 19.67 34.19
N LEU A 78 13.23 19.73 35.41
CA LEU A 78 12.10 18.89 35.82
C LEU A 78 10.85 19.13 34.96
N SER A 79 10.59 20.38 34.57
CA SER A 79 9.47 20.69 33.67
C SER A 79 9.65 20.11 32.28
N LEU A 80 10.89 20.11 31.76
CA LEU A 80 11.22 19.52 30.46
C LEU A 80 11.14 18.00 30.52
N ASP A 81 11.64 17.38 31.59
CA ASP A 81 11.58 15.93 31.78
C ASP A 81 10.12 15.44 31.87
N ALA A 82 9.26 16.19 32.57
CA ALA A 82 7.82 15.88 32.63
C ALA A 82 7.13 16.01 31.26
N GLU A 83 7.46 17.05 30.48
CA GLU A 83 6.92 17.24 29.14
C GLU A 83 7.41 16.17 28.16
N LEU A 84 8.68 15.76 28.26
CA LEU A 84 9.24 14.67 27.47
C LEU A 84 8.54 13.35 27.78
N ALA A 85 8.39 13.01 29.07
CA ALA A 85 7.67 11.80 29.48
C ALA A 85 6.23 11.79 28.97
N ARG A 86 5.53 12.94 29.02
CA ARG A 86 4.18 13.08 28.47
C ARG A 86 4.14 12.84 26.96
N ARG A 87 5.10 13.39 26.20
CA ARG A 87 5.17 13.20 24.75
C ARG A 87 5.49 11.77 24.38
N GLU A 88 6.40 11.12 25.11
CA GLU A 88 6.74 9.72 24.91
C GLU A 88 5.52 8.82 25.12
N GLU A 89 4.71 9.09 26.13
CA GLU A 89 3.45 8.36 26.37
C GLU A 89 2.47 8.51 25.20
N ILE A 90 2.29 9.74 24.69
CA ILE A 90 1.43 10.01 23.53
C ILE A 90 1.94 9.26 22.30
N ILE A 91 3.24 9.35 22.01
CA ILE A 91 3.85 8.69 20.86
C ILE A 91 3.69 7.16 20.97
N ARG A 92 3.83 6.59 22.17
CA ARG A 92 3.62 5.16 22.39
C ARG A 92 2.16 4.77 22.11
N ALA A 93 1.20 5.51 22.66
CA ALA A 93 -0.21 5.27 22.44
C ALA A 93 -0.60 5.39 20.95
N GLU A 94 -0.06 6.38 20.25
CA GLU A 94 -0.26 6.55 18.80
C GLU A 94 0.33 5.39 18.00
N ARG A 95 1.52 4.88 18.37
CA ARG A 95 2.13 3.71 17.73
C ARG A 95 1.28 2.46 17.92
N GLU A 96 0.78 2.21 19.13
CA GLU A 96 -0.11 1.08 19.40
C GLU A 96 -1.42 1.17 18.61
N ALA A 97 -1.99 2.38 18.49
CA ALA A 97 -3.19 2.59 17.67
C ALA A 97 -2.91 2.35 16.19
N LEU A 98 -1.75 2.81 15.69
CA LEU A 98 -1.33 2.65 14.31
C LEU A 98 -1.06 1.18 13.96
N ASP A 99 -0.46 0.42 14.87
CA ASP A 99 -0.24 -1.01 14.67
C ASP A 99 -1.56 -1.81 14.69
N LYS A 100 -2.51 -1.47 15.57
CA LYS A 100 -3.87 -2.04 15.53
C LYS A 100 -4.56 -1.81 14.19
N GLU A 101 -4.44 -0.63 13.60
CA GLU A 101 -5.06 -0.38 12.29
C GLU A 101 -4.32 -1.02 11.13
N LYS A 102 -3.00 -1.21 11.21
CA LYS A 102 -2.28 -2.06 10.24
C LYS A 102 -2.78 -3.49 10.28
N ASP A 103 -2.92 -4.07 11.47
CA ASP A 103 -3.42 -5.44 11.63
C ASP A 103 -4.85 -5.58 11.07
N ARG A 104 -5.70 -4.58 11.32
CA ARG A 104 -7.04 -4.53 10.74
C ARG A 104 -7.01 -4.46 9.21
N LEU A 105 -6.16 -3.62 8.64
CA LEU A 105 -6.00 -3.52 7.18
C LEU A 105 -5.50 -4.82 6.57
N ALA A 106 -4.52 -5.47 7.20
CA ALA A 106 -4.01 -6.76 6.76
C ALA A 106 -5.10 -7.84 6.79
N GLN A 107 -5.93 -7.86 7.83
CA GLN A 107 -7.06 -8.78 7.92
C GLN A 107 -8.10 -8.52 6.83
N VAL A 108 -8.44 -7.26 6.56
CA VAL A 108 -9.39 -6.90 5.49
C VAL A 108 -8.84 -7.30 4.11
N GLN A 109 -7.56 -7.09 3.85
CA GLN A 109 -6.91 -7.52 2.61
C GLN A 109 -7.01 -9.04 2.43
N LYS A 110 -6.67 -9.80 3.48
CA LYS A 110 -6.79 -11.26 3.48
C LYS A 110 -8.22 -11.74 3.23
N ASP A 111 -9.20 -11.09 3.86
CA ASP A 111 -10.62 -11.42 3.67
C ASP A 111 -11.09 -11.11 2.24
N MET A 112 -10.63 -10.01 1.65
CA MET A 112 -10.91 -9.66 0.26
C MET A 112 -10.30 -10.66 -0.72
N GLU A 113 -9.03 -11.02 -0.53
CA GLU A 113 -8.36 -12.03 -1.35
C GLU A 113 -9.07 -13.38 -1.26
N SER A 114 -9.43 -13.82 -0.05
CA SER A 114 -10.18 -15.07 0.15
C SER A 114 -11.54 -15.03 -0.56
N ARG A 115 -12.27 -13.91 -0.48
CA ARG A 115 -13.56 -13.74 -1.19
C ARG A 115 -13.37 -13.73 -2.70
N LEU A 116 -12.34 -13.07 -3.23
CA LEU A 116 -12.04 -13.06 -4.65
C LEU A 116 -11.71 -14.46 -5.18
N ILE A 117 -10.92 -15.23 -4.42
CA ILE A 117 -10.62 -16.63 -4.74
C ILE A 117 -11.92 -17.44 -4.78
N LYS A 118 -12.75 -17.37 -3.74
CA LYS A 118 -14.04 -18.08 -3.69
C LYS A 118 -14.97 -17.70 -4.84
N ILE A 119 -15.02 -16.41 -5.20
CA ILE A 119 -15.81 -15.95 -6.35
C ILE A 119 -15.29 -16.62 -7.63
N ARG A 120 -13.97 -16.57 -7.89
CA ARG A 120 -13.36 -17.20 -9.07
C ARG A 120 -13.59 -18.72 -9.11
N GLU A 121 -13.40 -19.40 -7.98
CA GLU A 121 -13.65 -20.84 -7.84
C GLU A 121 -15.11 -21.20 -8.07
N SER A 122 -16.05 -20.33 -7.68
CA SER A 122 -17.48 -20.54 -7.91
C SER A 122 -17.94 -20.14 -9.32
N GLU A 123 -17.22 -19.24 -9.99
CA GLU A 123 -17.59 -18.69 -11.29
C GLU A 123 -17.29 -19.69 -12.42
N ALA A 124 -16.11 -20.32 -12.41
CA ALA A 124 -15.71 -21.28 -13.44
C ALA A 124 -16.70 -22.46 -13.63
N PRO A 125 -17.09 -23.22 -12.59
CA PRO A 125 -18.03 -24.34 -12.76
C PRO A 125 -19.42 -23.86 -13.19
N ARG A 126 -19.87 -22.69 -12.69
CA ARG A 126 -21.16 -22.11 -13.10
C ARG A 126 -21.16 -21.68 -14.58
N LEU A 127 -20.04 -21.15 -15.08
CA LEU A 127 -19.87 -20.82 -16.49
C LEU A 127 -19.86 -22.10 -17.35
N GLU A 128 -19.24 -23.18 -16.88
CA GLU A 128 -19.28 -24.49 -17.56
C GLU A 128 -20.70 -25.06 -17.62
N GLU A 129 -21.45 -25.01 -16.51
CA GLU A 129 -22.86 -25.42 -16.46
C GLU A 129 -23.74 -24.60 -17.42
N LEU A 130 -23.57 -23.27 -17.43
CA LEU A 130 -24.27 -22.38 -18.36
C LEU A 130 -23.91 -22.69 -19.81
N ALA A 131 -22.63 -22.86 -20.12
CA ALA A 131 -22.17 -23.23 -21.46
C ALA A 131 -22.76 -24.58 -21.91
N GLY A 132 -22.80 -25.57 -21.01
CA GLY A 132 -23.45 -26.86 -21.24
C GLY A 132 -24.96 -26.73 -21.51
N LEU A 133 -25.66 -25.88 -20.75
CA LEU A 133 -27.07 -25.60 -20.96
C LEU A 133 -27.31 -24.96 -22.34
N TYR A 134 -26.54 -23.94 -22.72
CA TYR A 134 -26.66 -23.30 -24.03
C TYR A 134 -26.32 -24.24 -25.19
N LYS A 135 -25.40 -25.19 -24.98
CA LYS A 135 -25.05 -26.22 -25.98
C LYS A 135 -26.20 -27.20 -26.24
N THR A 136 -26.97 -27.54 -25.21
CA THR A 136 -28.10 -28.50 -25.31
C THR A 136 -29.40 -27.83 -25.76
N MET A 137 -29.52 -26.52 -25.56
CA MET A 137 -30.68 -25.73 -25.99
C MET A 137 -30.73 -25.56 -27.51
N LYS A 138 -31.95 -25.31 -28.04
CA LYS A 138 -32.12 -24.91 -29.44
C LYS A 138 -31.33 -23.62 -29.72
N PRO A 139 -30.54 -23.55 -30.81
CA PRO A 139 -29.70 -22.39 -31.13
C PRO A 139 -30.45 -21.05 -31.14
N ASP A 140 -31.66 -21.02 -31.67
CA ASP A 140 -32.47 -19.79 -31.72
C ASP A 140 -32.81 -19.24 -30.34
N SER A 141 -33.17 -20.11 -29.40
CA SER A 141 -33.49 -19.74 -28.01
C SER A 141 -32.23 -19.36 -27.23
N ALA A 142 -31.12 -20.06 -27.47
CA ALA A 142 -29.84 -19.72 -26.88
C ALA A 142 -29.40 -18.30 -27.27
N ILE A 143 -29.55 -17.92 -28.54
CA ILE A 143 -29.24 -16.57 -29.04
C ILE A 143 -30.11 -15.51 -28.37
N ASP A 144 -31.43 -15.77 -28.25
CA ASP A 144 -32.36 -14.81 -27.64
C ASP A 144 -31.99 -14.52 -26.17
N LEU A 145 -31.56 -15.56 -25.44
CA LEU A 145 -31.08 -15.42 -24.07
C LEU A 145 -29.71 -14.74 -24.01
N MET A 146 -28.76 -15.12 -24.87
CA MET A 146 -27.42 -14.51 -24.90
C MET A 146 -27.47 -13.01 -25.24
N ARG A 147 -28.43 -12.57 -26.04
CA ARG A 147 -28.61 -11.16 -26.40
C ARG A 147 -29.04 -10.29 -25.22
N ALA A 148 -29.65 -10.87 -24.19
CA ALA A 148 -29.98 -10.16 -22.96
C ALA A 148 -28.77 -9.99 -22.02
N LEU A 149 -27.66 -10.69 -22.29
CA LEU A 149 -26.45 -10.64 -21.48
C LEU A 149 -25.46 -9.59 -22.02
N PRO A 150 -24.64 -8.99 -21.14
CA PRO A 150 -23.51 -8.18 -21.57
C PRO A 150 -22.54 -8.97 -22.45
N SER A 151 -21.96 -8.33 -23.47
CA SER A 151 -21.03 -8.98 -24.40
C SER A 151 -19.86 -9.68 -23.71
N GLU A 152 -19.34 -9.12 -22.63
CA GLU A 152 -18.27 -9.73 -21.83
C GLU A 152 -18.69 -11.09 -21.23
N GLN A 153 -19.92 -11.21 -20.72
CA GLN A 153 -20.42 -12.46 -20.16
C GLN A 153 -20.64 -13.50 -21.25
N VAL A 154 -21.17 -13.09 -22.40
CA VAL A 154 -21.33 -13.98 -23.57
C VAL A 154 -19.97 -14.51 -24.02
N THR A 155 -18.96 -13.65 -24.10
CA THR A 155 -17.59 -14.07 -24.44
C THR A 155 -17.05 -15.08 -23.42
N LYS A 156 -17.23 -14.86 -22.11
CA LYS A 156 -16.81 -15.80 -21.07
C LYS A 156 -17.46 -17.17 -21.24
N ILE A 157 -18.79 -17.20 -21.38
CA ILE A 157 -19.57 -18.43 -21.59
C ILE A 157 -19.10 -19.16 -22.87
N LEU A 158 -18.93 -18.43 -23.97
CA LEU A 158 -18.48 -19.03 -25.23
C LEU A 158 -17.02 -19.48 -25.20
N SER A 159 -16.15 -18.83 -24.42
CA SER A 159 -14.74 -19.20 -24.27
C SER A 159 -14.51 -20.45 -23.41
N THR A 160 -15.56 -20.92 -22.73
CA THR A 160 -15.48 -22.03 -21.79
C THR A 160 -15.26 -23.36 -22.53
N SER A 161 -14.50 -24.29 -21.91
CA SER A 161 -14.13 -25.61 -22.46
C SER A 161 -15.34 -26.46 -22.90
N ALA A 162 -16.48 -26.29 -22.22
CA ALA A 162 -17.72 -27.01 -22.51
C ALA A 162 -18.33 -26.68 -23.90
N MET A 163 -18.00 -25.51 -24.46
CA MET A 163 -18.53 -25.04 -25.73
C MET A 163 -17.52 -25.28 -26.87
N ASP A 164 -17.86 -26.16 -27.81
CA ASP A 164 -16.98 -26.46 -28.95
C ASP A 164 -16.91 -25.27 -29.93
N ARG A 165 -15.74 -25.01 -30.52
CA ARG A 165 -15.55 -23.93 -31.53
C ARG A 165 -16.55 -24.00 -32.69
N LYS A 166 -16.93 -25.20 -33.12
CA LYS A 166 -17.93 -25.41 -34.18
C LYS A 166 -19.32 -24.92 -33.74
N VAL A 167 -19.69 -25.17 -32.49
CA VAL A 167 -20.97 -24.73 -31.91
C VAL A 167 -20.96 -23.21 -31.72
N GLN A 168 -19.85 -22.65 -31.22
CA GLN A 168 -19.67 -21.20 -31.10
C GLN A 168 -19.86 -20.51 -32.47
N ALA A 169 -19.16 -20.96 -33.51
CA ALA A 169 -19.26 -20.38 -34.85
C ALA A 169 -20.68 -20.50 -35.43
N LYS A 170 -21.36 -21.63 -35.19
CA LYS A 170 -22.76 -21.82 -35.60
C LYS A 170 -23.70 -20.86 -34.88
N LEU A 171 -23.54 -20.65 -33.58
CA LEU A 171 -24.35 -19.70 -32.82
C LEU A 171 -24.13 -18.26 -33.29
N LEU A 172 -22.88 -17.83 -33.46
CA LEU A 172 -22.55 -16.46 -33.88
C LEU A 172 -23.01 -16.18 -35.32
N SER A 173 -22.86 -17.13 -36.24
CA SER A 173 -23.36 -16.98 -37.62
C SER A 173 -24.89 -16.91 -37.67
N LEU A 174 -25.56 -17.77 -36.90
CA LEU A 174 -27.03 -17.74 -36.79
C LEU A 174 -27.52 -16.46 -36.13
N TRP A 175 -26.79 -15.92 -35.13
CA TRP A 175 -27.11 -14.65 -34.49
C TRP A 175 -27.12 -13.51 -35.50
N VAL A 176 -26.06 -13.36 -36.30
CA VAL A 176 -25.98 -12.30 -37.33
C VAL A 176 -27.09 -12.44 -38.39
N SER A 177 -27.46 -13.68 -38.72
CA SER A 177 -28.56 -13.96 -39.65
C SER A 177 -29.92 -13.54 -39.08
N LYS A 178 -30.19 -13.91 -37.82
CA LYS A 178 -31.46 -13.64 -37.13
C LYS A 178 -31.60 -12.17 -36.73
N TYR A 179 -30.51 -11.54 -36.31
CA TYR A 179 -30.45 -10.15 -35.83
C TYR A 179 -29.37 -9.35 -36.57
N PRO A 180 -29.66 -8.84 -37.79
CA PRO A 180 -28.68 -8.10 -38.58
C PRO A 180 -28.17 -6.81 -37.92
N GLY A 181 -28.90 -6.24 -36.95
CA GLY A 181 -28.50 -5.07 -36.18
C GLY A 181 -27.38 -5.33 -35.16
N ASP A 182 -27.19 -6.59 -34.74
CA ASP A 182 -26.23 -6.97 -33.70
C ASP A 182 -24.83 -7.26 -34.25
N LYS A 183 -24.60 -7.02 -35.55
CA LYS A 183 -23.33 -7.32 -36.23
C LYS A 183 -22.10 -6.76 -35.51
N ALA A 184 -22.18 -5.53 -34.98
CA ALA A 184 -21.09 -4.91 -34.25
C ALA A 184 -20.79 -5.64 -32.94
N ILE A 185 -21.82 -6.04 -32.20
CA ILE A 185 -21.71 -6.77 -30.93
C ILE A 185 -21.13 -8.16 -31.18
N VAL A 186 -21.64 -8.88 -32.18
CA VAL A 186 -21.13 -10.20 -32.55
C VAL A 186 -19.68 -10.14 -33.02
N ALA A 187 -19.31 -9.09 -33.78
CA ALA A 187 -17.92 -8.87 -34.18
C ALA A 187 -17.00 -8.61 -32.97
N GLN A 188 -17.47 -7.83 -31.99
CA GLN A 188 -16.75 -7.62 -30.73
C GLN A 188 -16.53 -8.95 -30.00
N ILE A 189 -17.60 -9.73 -29.77
CA ILE A 189 -17.53 -11.04 -29.11
C ILE A 189 -16.56 -11.97 -29.83
N THR A 190 -16.61 -11.99 -31.17
CA THR A 190 -15.71 -12.81 -31.99
C THR A 190 -14.25 -12.40 -31.81
N ASN A 191 -13.96 -11.10 -31.82
CA ASN A 191 -12.61 -10.58 -31.61
C ASN A 191 -12.08 -10.91 -30.21
N ASP A 192 -12.92 -10.75 -29.18
CA ASP A 192 -12.54 -11.05 -27.79
C ASP A 192 -12.32 -12.55 -27.59
N LEU A 193 -13.11 -13.40 -28.23
CA LEU A 193 -12.92 -14.85 -28.24
C LEU A 193 -11.58 -15.25 -28.89
N VAL A 194 -11.18 -14.60 -29.99
CA VAL A 194 -9.88 -14.84 -30.61
C VAL A 194 -8.73 -14.41 -29.68
N ARG A 195 -8.87 -13.29 -28.96
CA ARG A 195 -7.87 -12.82 -27.99
C ARG A 195 -7.67 -13.82 -26.86
N THR A 196 -8.76 -14.26 -26.22
CA THR A 196 -8.69 -15.25 -25.12
C THR A 196 -7.99 -16.56 -25.54
N THR A 197 -8.20 -17.03 -26.77
CA THR A 197 -7.50 -18.24 -27.27
C THR A 197 -6.02 -18.03 -27.54
N LYS A 198 -5.59 -16.79 -27.84
CA LYS A 198 -4.18 -16.53 -28.13
C LYS A 198 -3.37 -16.32 -26.84
N ASP A 199 -3.96 -15.66 -25.85
CA ASP A 199 -3.29 -15.45 -24.56
C ASP A 199 -3.07 -16.78 -23.82
N SER A 200 -4.01 -17.75 -23.92
CA SER A 200 -3.82 -19.10 -23.36
C SER A 200 -2.71 -19.91 -24.04
N THR A 201 -2.25 -19.50 -25.23
CA THR A 201 -1.20 -20.22 -25.98
C THR A 201 0.20 -19.64 -25.73
N SER A 202 0.32 -18.37 -25.29
CA SER A 202 1.64 -17.76 -25.04
C SER A 202 2.28 -18.17 -23.72
N ASP A 203 1.50 -18.61 -22.73
CA ASP A 203 2.03 -18.95 -21.40
C ASP A 203 2.63 -20.37 -21.31
N GLY A 204 2.47 -21.19 -22.36
CA GLY A 204 2.94 -22.58 -22.40
C GLY A 204 4.33 -22.83 -22.99
N SER A 205 5.04 -21.80 -23.48
CA SER A 205 6.30 -22.00 -24.23
C SER A 205 7.60 -21.64 -23.46
N GLY A 206 7.53 -21.43 -22.15
CA GLY A 206 8.64 -20.91 -21.34
C GLY A 206 9.36 -21.89 -20.39
N SER A 207 8.90 -23.14 -20.25
CA SER A 207 9.51 -24.10 -19.30
C SER A 207 10.00 -25.35 -20.03
N ASN A 208 11.15 -25.21 -20.70
CA ASN A 208 12.03 -26.34 -20.97
C ASN A 208 13.46 -25.82 -21.11
N ALA A 209 14.12 -25.65 -19.97
CA ALA A 209 15.56 -25.58 -19.89
C ALA A 209 16.00 -26.57 -18.79
N PRO A 210 16.96 -27.46 -19.06
CA PRO A 210 17.39 -28.53 -18.17
C PRO A 210 18.10 -28.05 -16.91
#